data_AF-A0A1F5P8T6-F1
#
_entry.id   AF-A0A1F5P8T6-F1
#
_cell.length_a   1.000
_cell.length_b   1.000
_cell.length_c   1.000
_cell.angle_alpha   90.00
_cell.angle_beta   90.00
_cell.angle_gamma   90.00
#
_symmetry.space_group_name_H-M   'P 1'
#
loop_
_entity.id
_entity.type
_entity.pdbx_description
1 polymer ?
#
loop_
_entity_poly.entity_id
_entity_poly.type
_entity_poly.pdbx_seq_one_letter_code
_entity_poly.pdbx_strand_id
1 'polypeptide(L)'
;MVKRRSKSLLPVIFAVAVIGGLMFWRQSPQPATINVIAEASPSPESVQTAESSDGKIALEMNGKKGTETTTWSLTARQTGSAAKRIWSTALPHDTTMSIPFNAVSPDNKYLFLKQAGPDKTRYLALTTGGEPLAQDSPTVEFAGLFEAKHPDYQITAVTGWGGINLIVFNTDKINGGTGPSFWFDLSGHSFIRLSNRFD
;
A
#
# COMPACT_ATOMS: atom_id res chain seq x y z
N MET A 1 42.41 -74.95 17.99
CA MET A 1 41.65 -75.23 19.23
C MET A 1 40.29 -75.83 18.87
N VAL A 2 40.03 -77.00 19.45
CA VAL A 2 38.79 -77.76 19.72
C VAL A 2 37.43 -77.36 19.08
N LYS A 3 36.94 -78.31 18.27
CA LYS A 3 35.59 -78.90 18.11
C LYS A 3 34.36 -78.40 18.92
N ARG A 4 33.21 -78.50 18.22
CA ARG A 4 31.88 -79.07 18.58
C ARG A 4 30.70 -78.14 18.95
N ARG A 5 29.70 -78.19 18.04
CA ARG A 5 28.26 -78.45 18.25
C ARG A 5 27.83 -78.70 19.70
N SER A 6 26.70 -78.11 20.13
CA SER A 6 25.38 -78.80 20.18
C SER A 6 24.29 -77.94 20.83
N LYS A 7 23.05 -78.21 20.38
CA LYS A 7 21.76 -77.65 20.81
C LYS A 7 21.44 -77.99 22.28
N SER A 8 20.71 -77.13 22.99
CA SER A 8 19.59 -77.47 23.91
C SER A 8 19.07 -76.19 24.59
N LEU A 9 17.81 -75.80 24.40
CA LEU A 9 16.68 -75.98 25.34
C LEU A 9 16.69 -75.04 26.57
N LEU A 10 15.61 -74.25 26.65
CA LEU A 10 15.10 -73.49 27.81
C LEU A 10 15.02 -74.33 29.10
N PRO A 11 15.02 -73.69 30.28
CA PRO A 11 13.73 -73.54 30.97
C PRO A 11 13.50 -72.18 31.67
N VAL A 12 12.20 -71.86 31.73
CA VAL A 12 11.47 -70.95 32.62
C VAL A 12 11.63 -71.38 34.08
N ILE A 13 11.53 -70.44 35.05
CA ILE A 13 10.86 -70.53 36.39
C ILE A 13 11.27 -69.26 37.18
N PHE A 14 10.37 -68.29 37.42
CA PHE A 14 9.53 -68.08 38.65
C PHE A 14 10.39 -68.03 39.94
N ALA A 15 10.33 -67.09 40.89
CA ALA A 15 9.40 -66.04 41.25
C ALA A 15 9.97 -65.26 42.48
N VAL A 16 9.15 -64.33 43.01
CA VAL A 16 9.16 -63.75 44.38
C VAL A 16 10.08 -62.54 44.58
N ALA A 17 9.70 -61.43 45.21
CA ALA A 17 8.45 -60.73 45.50
C ALA A 17 8.87 -59.40 46.17
N VAL A 18 8.12 -58.33 45.89
CA VAL A 18 7.69 -57.26 46.82
C VAL A 18 8.74 -56.71 47.82
N ILE A 19 9.09 -55.43 47.66
CA ILE A 19 9.06 -54.35 48.67
C ILE A 19 9.73 -53.13 48.04
N GLY A 20 9.03 -52.00 47.96
CA GLY A 20 9.63 -50.74 47.50
C GLY A 20 8.69 -49.71 46.89
N GLY A 21 7.40 -49.75 47.21
CA GLY A 21 6.54 -48.57 47.01
C GLY A 21 6.74 -47.63 48.19
N LEU A 22 7.35 -46.46 47.95
CA LEU A 22 7.05 -45.17 48.58
C LEU A 22 8.06 -44.11 48.12
N MET A 23 7.54 -42.94 47.74
CA MET A 23 8.22 -41.65 47.52
C MET A 23 8.82 -41.36 46.13
N PHE A 24 7.97 -41.30 45.11
CA PHE A 24 8.17 -40.33 44.01
C PHE A 24 6.82 -39.74 43.57
N TRP A 25 6.28 -38.86 44.41
CA TRP A 25 5.17 -38.00 44.03
C TRP A 25 5.32 -36.64 44.70
N ARG A 26 5.88 -35.68 43.95
CA ARG A 26 5.55 -34.24 43.92
C ARG A 26 6.70 -33.44 43.30
N GLN A 27 6.73 -33.41 41.98
CA GLN A 27 7.12 -32.22 41.24
C GLN A 27 6.14 -32.09 40.08
N SER A 28 5.00 -31.47 40.34
CA SER A 28 4.17 -30.95 39.25
C SER A 28 4.98 -29.84 38.58
N PRO A 29 5.27 -29.91 37.27
CA PRO A 29 5.88 -28.78 36.57
C PRO A 29 4.95 -27.58 36.68
N GLN A 30 5.44 -26.47 37.24
CA GLN A 30 4.78 -25.18 37.13
C GLN A 30 4.63 -24.86 35.64
N PRO A 31 3.43 -24.55 35.14
CA PRO A 31 3.30 -24.03 33.79
C PRO A 31 4.05 -22.71 33.71
N ALA A 32 5.00 -22.62 32.78
CA ALA A 32 5.67 -21.38 32.46
C ALA A 32 4.61 -20.34 32.09
N THR A 33 4.59 -19.21 32.80
CA THR A 33 3.85 -18.02 32.40
C THR A 33 4.42 -17.53 31.08
N ILE A 34 3.74 -17.81 29.98
CA ILE A 34 3.99 -17.15 28.70
C ILE A 34 3.57 -15.69 28.90
N ASN A 35 4.55 -14.79 28.99
CA ASN A 35 4.30 -13.37 28.76
C ASN A 35 3.83 -13.25 27.31
N VAL A 36 2.51 -13.26 27.10
CA VAL A 36 1.91 -12.78 25.86
C VAL A 36 2.23 -11.29 25.84
N ILE A 37 3.31 -10.92 25.14
CA ILE A 37 3.47 -9.55 24.67
C ILE A 37 2.22 -9.34 23.82
N ALA A 38 1.29 -8.54 24.34
CA ALA A 38 0.14 -8.11 23.56
C ALA A 38 0.72 -7.44 22.30
N GLU A 39 0.62 -8.15 21.17
CA GLU A 39 0.91 -7.59 19.87
C GLU A 39 -0.01 -6.38 19.76
N ALA A 40 0.59 -5.18 19.74
CA ALA A 40 -0.14 -3.94 19.70
C ALA A 40 -1.15 -4.03 18.55
N SER A 41 -2.44 -3.99 18.90
CA SER A 41 -3.52 -3.98 17.92
C SER A 41 -3.19 -2.94 16.85
N PRO A 42 -3.16 -3.29 15.55
CA PRO A 42 -2.76 -2.35 14.52
C PRO A 42 -3.63 -1.10 14.62
N SER A 43 -2.94 0.04 14.71
CA SER A 43 -3.49 1.39 14.66
C SER A 43 -4.49 1.52 13.50
N PRO A 44 -5.59 2.28 13.66
CA PRO A 44 -6.68 2.31 12.69
C PRO A 44 -6.17 2.57 11.26
N GLU A 45 -6.49 1.62 10.38
CA GLU A 45 -6.20 1.70 8.95
C GLU A 45 -7.12 2.76 8.34
N SER A 46 -6.55 3.83 7.76
CA SER A 46 -7.37 4.82 7.05
C SER A 46 -7.71 4.26 5.67
N VAL A 47 -8.97 3.91 5.47
CA VAL A 47 -9.49 3.38 4.21
C VAL A 47 -10.25 4.47 3.47
N GLN A 48 -9.87 4.76 2.24
CA GLN A 48 -10.65 5.60 1.31
C GLN A 48 -11.02 4.77 0.09
N THR A 49 -12.26 4.93 -0.39
CA THR A 49 -12.73 4.26 -1.60
C THR A 49 -13.19 5.27 -2.64
N ALA A 50 -13.05 4.90 -3.91
CA ALA A 50 -13.57 5.67 -5.03
C ALA A 50 -13.93 4.73 -6.18
N GLU A 51 -14.78 5.18 -7.09
CA GLU A 51 -15.15 4.44 -8.29
C GLU A 51 -14.99 5.32 -9.53
N SER A 52 -14.69 4.71 -10.68
CA SER A 52 -14.77 5.41 -11.95
C SER A 52 -16.22 5.84 -12.22
N SER A 53 -16.38 6.88 -13.04
CA SER A 53 -17.71 7.40 -13.39
C SER A 53 -18.63 6.36 -14.05
N ASP A 54 -18.06 5.35 -14.70
CA ASP A 54 -18.78 4.23 -15.33
C ASP A 54 -18.87 2.97 -14.45
N GLY A 55 -18.38 3.03 -13.20
CA GLY A 55 -18.40 1.93 -12.24
C GLY A 55 -17.50 0.73 -12.59
N LYS A 56 -16.66 0.84 -13.63
CA LYS A 56 -15.81 -0.28 -14.07
C LYS A 56 -14.53 -0.46 -13.25
N ILE A 57 -14.11 0.57 -12.54
CA ILE A 57 -12.94 0.56 -11.66
C ILE A 57 -13.39 0.94 -10.26
N ALA A 58 -13.05 0.11 -9.28
CA ALA A 58 -13.08 0.47 -7.87
C ALA A 58 -11.65 0.65 -7.36
N LEU A 59 -11.42 1.72 -6.62
CA LEU A 59 -10.16 2.06 -5.98
C LEU A 59 -10.31 2.01 -4.47
N GLU A 60 -9.27 1.51 -3.81
CA GLU A 60 -9.15 1.45 -2.36
C GLU A 60 -7.76 1.91 -1.95
N MET A 61 -7.69 2.95 -1.12
CA MET A 61 -6.46 3.49 -0.55
C MET A 61 -6.43 3.16 0.94
N ASN A 62 -5.39 2.44 1.36
CA ASN A 62 -5.17 2.06 2.75
C ASN A 62 -3.91 2.72 3.29
N GLY A 63 -4.02 3.35 4.45
CA GLY A 63 -2.91 3.92 5.21
C GLY A 63 -2.62 3.11 6.47
N LYS A 64 -1.46 2.47 6.53
CA LYS A 64 -0.99 1.71 7.70
C LYS A 64 0.05 2.52 8.47
N LYS A 65 -0.32 2.98 9.66
CA LYS A 65 0.56 3.77 10.52
C LYS A 65 1.68 2.92 11.12
N GLY A 66 2.94 3.30 10.89
CA GLY A 66 4.13 2.77 11.55
C GLY A 66 4.67 3.72 12.62
N THR A 67 5.91 3.50 13.07
CA THR A 67 6.54 4.33 14.11
C THR A 67 6.77 5.77 13.62
N GLU A 68 7.39 5.94 12.46
CA GLU A 68 7.80 7.26 11.93
C GLU A 68 7.06 7.66 10.65
N THR A 69 6.51 6.67 9.95
CA THR A 69 5.85 6.85 8.64
C THR A 69 4.50 6.17 8.60
N THR A 70 3.63 6.63 7.72
CA THR A 70 2.44 5.89 7.27
C THR A 70 2.72 5.28 5.90
N THR A 71 2.54 3.96 5.80
CA THR A 71 2.62 3.25 4.52
C THR A 71 1.27 3.32 3.83
N TRP A 72 1.22 4.04 2.73
CA TRP A 72 0.05 4.14 1.87
C TRP A 72 0.11 3.07 0.78
N SER A 73 -1.03 2.47 0.47
CA SER A 73 -1.16 1.49 -0.61
C SER A 73 -2.45 1.71 -1.37
N LEU A 74 -2.37 1.63 -2.69
CA LEU A 74 -3.52 1.74 -3.58
C LEU A 74 -3.77 0.39 -4.25
N THR A 75 -5.01 -0.05 -4.13
CA THR A 75 -5.54 -1.23 -4.81
C THR A 75 -6.59 -0.81 -5.83
N ALA A 76 -6.52 -1.40 -7.01
CA ALA A 76 -7.53 -1.24 -8.05
C ALA A 76 -8.21 -2.58 -8.32
N ARG A 77 -9.52 -2.55 -8.55
CA ARG A 77 -10.33 -3.69 -8.97
C ARG A 77 -11.09 -3.30 -10.22
N GLN A 78 -10.80 -3.98 -11.32
CA GLN A 78 -11.60 -3.85 -12.54
C GLN A 78 -12.78 -4.82 -12.48
N THR A 79 -13.93 -4.46 -13.06
CA THR A 79 -15.08 -5.37 -13.15
C THR A 79 -14.68 -6.70 -13.77
N GLY A 80 -15.02 -7.81 -13.10
CA GLY A 80 -14.67 -9.16 -13.55
C GLY A 80 -13.21 -9.58 -13.29
N SER A 81 -12.41 -8.74 -12.63
CA SER A 81 -11.03 -9.04 -12.25
C SER A 81 -10.83 -9.05 -10.74
N ALA A 82 -9.80 -9.77 -10.27
CA ALA A 82 -9.38 -9.70 -8.88
C ALA A 82 -8.80 -8.31 -8.56
N ALA A 83 -8.90 -7.91 -7.29
CA ALA A 83 -8.25 -6.70 -6.82
C ALA A 83 -6.72 -6.86 -6.89
N LYS A 84 -6.02 -5.85 -7.40
CA LYS A 84 -4.55 -5.82 -7.54
C LYS A 84 -4.03 -4.57 -6.86
N ARG A 85 -3.00 -4.71 -6.02
CA ARG A 85 -2.23 -3.56 -5.52
C ARG A 85 -1.41 -2.97 -6.67
N ILE A 86 -1.63 -1.70 -6.96
CA ILE A 86 -1.02 -1.00 -8.10
C ILE A 86 0.03 0.02 -7.71
N TRP A 87 0.03 0.45 -6.44
CA TRP A 87 1.01 1.42 -5.94
C TRP A 87 1.16 1.32 -4.42
N SER A 88 2.33 1.68 -3.91
CA SER A 88 2.56 1.82 -2.47
C SER A 88 3.78 2.71 -2.20
N THR A 89 3.73 3.47 -1.11
CA THR A 89 4.86 4.27 -0.63
C THR A 89 4.77 4.49 0.88
N ALA A 90 5.88 4.82 1.51
CA ALA A 90 5.92 5.27 2.90
C ALA A 90 6.13 6.78 2.95
N LEU A 91 5.27 7.49 3.67
CA LEU A 91 5.34 8.95 3.85
C LEU A 91 5.41 9.31 5.33
N PRO A 92 5.98 10.47 5.70
CA PRO A 92 5.90 10.99 7.07
C PRO A 92 4.45 11.13 7.56
N HIS A 93 4.23 11.07 8.88
CA HIS A 93 2.89 11.07 9.48
C HIS A 93 2.07 12.34 9.24
N ASP A 94 2.72 13.46 8.95
CA ASP A 94 2.08 14.74 8.61
C ASP A 94 1.63 14.82 7.14
N THR A 95 1.89 13.76 6.37
CA THR A 95 1.56 13.67 4.96
C THR A 95 0.40 12.71 4.74
N THR A 96 -0.63 13.20 4.06
CA THR A 96 -1.83 12.43 3.74
C THR A 96 -1.90 12.11 2.26
N MET A 97 -2.46 10.95 1.94
CA MET A 97 -2.83 10.56 0.58
C MET A 97 -4.34 10.52 0.44
N SER A 98 -4.84 10.94 -0.71
CA SER A 98 -6.26 10.85 -1.03
C SER A 98 -6.50 10.53 -2.49
N ILE A 99 -7.67 9.93 -2.75
CA ILE A 99 -8.21 9.72 -4.09
C ILE A 99 -9.24 10.82 -4.36
N PRO A 100 -8.93 11.81 -5.24
CA PRO A 100 -9.92 12.80 -5.66
C PRO A 100 -11.15 12.15 -6.32
N PHE A 101 -12.33 12.76 -6.19
CA PHE A 101 -13.58 12.18 -6.74
C PHE A 101 -13.56 12.00 -8.27
N ASN A 102 -12.75 12.81 -8.96
CA ASN A 102 -12.52 12.84 -10.39
C ASN A 102 -11.18 12.18 -10.78
N ALA A 103 -10.63 11.33 -9.91
CA ALA A 103 -9.29 10.78 -10.08
C ALA A 103 -9.10 9.94 -11.34
N VAL A 104 -10.11 9.19 -11.77
CA VAL A 104 -9.99 8.17 -12.84
C VAL A 104 -10.24 8.77 -14.23
N SER A 105 -9.39 8.42 -15.21
CA SER A 105 -9.53 8.88 -16.59
C SER A 105 -10.80 8.33 -17.25
N PRO A 106 -11.33 8.99 -18.29
CA PRO A 106 -12.54 8.54 -18.99
C PRO A 106 -12.44 7.14 -19.61
N ASP A 107 -11.23 6.68 -19.93
CA ASP A 107 -10.99 5.33 -20.47
C ASP A 107 -10.54 4.32 -19.42
N ASN A 108 -10.56 4.68 -18.14
CA ASN A 108 -10.19 3.84 -17.00
C ASN A 108 -8.75 3.33 -16.99
N LYS A 109 -7.84 3.90 -17.80
CA LYS A 109 -6.44 3.47 -17.86
C LYS A 109 -5.52 4.22 -16.91
N TYR A 110 -5.89 5.46 -16.57
CA TYR A 110 -5.07 6.34 -15.76
C TYR A 110 -5.85 6.83 -14.56
N LEU A 111 -5.12 7.24 -13.53
CA LEU A 111 -5.68 7.94 -12.40
C LEU A 111 -4.67 8.94 -11.85
N PHE A 112 -5.14 9.89 -11.03
CA PHE A 112 -4.25 10.72 -10.22
C PHE A 112 -4.61 10.69 -8.74
N LEU A 113 -3.59 10.90 -7.91
CA LEU A 113 -3.69 10.97 -6.45
C LEU A 113 -3.26 12.36 -5.96
N LYS A 114 -3.83 12.78 -4.84
CA LYS A 114 -3.41 13.99 -4.12
C LYS A 114 -2.62 13.60 -2.88
N GLN A 115 -1.40 14.12 -2.78
CA GLN A 115 -0.55 14.01 -1.60
C GLN A 115 -0.50 15.38 -0.93
N ALA A 116 -1.09 15.53 0.26
CA ALA A 116 -1.03 16.77 1.02
C ALA A 116 -0.03 16.63 2.18
N GLY A 117 1.06 17.37 2.13
CA GLY A 117 2.02 17.52 3.23
C GLY A 117 1.97 18.93 3.84
N PRO A 118 2.80 19.19 4.86
CA PRO A 118 2.81 20.48 5.57
C PRO A 118 3.17 21.67 4.68
N ASP A 119 4.14 21.49 3.78
CA ASP A 119 4.66 22.59 2.96
C ASP A 119 4.04 22.67 1.58
N LYS A 120 3.56 21.53 1.05
CA LYS A 120 3.07 21.46 -0.33
C LYS A 120 2.09 20.33 -0.57
N THR A 121 1.21 20.59 -1.52
CA THR A 121 0.38 19.57 -2.16
C THR A 121 1.07 19.09 -3.43
N ARG A 122 1.23 17.78 -3.56
CA ARG A 122 1.73 17.13 -4.78
C ARG A 122 0.63 16.35 -5.46
N TYR A 123 0.78 16.13 -6.76
CA TYR A 123 -0.15 15.34 -7.54
C TYR A 123 0.59 14.28 -8.35
N LEU A 124 0.16 13.04 -8.19
CA LEU A 124 0.81 11.87 -8.77
C LEU A 124 -0.12 11.24 -9.78
N ALA A 125 0.30 11.13 -11.04
CA ALA A 125 -0.39 10.32 -12.04
C ALA A 125 0.17 8.89 -12.04
N LEU A 126 -0.71 7.90 -12.27
CA LEU A 126 -0.38 6.48 -12.35
C LEU A 126 -1.33 5.76 -13.33
N THR A 127 -0.96 4.56 -13.75
CA THR A 127 -1.87 3.65 -14.47
C THR A 127 -2.75 2.88 -13.48
N THR A 128 -3.99 2.57 -13.88
CA THR A 128 -4.90 1.69 -13.10
C THR A 128 -4.43 0.24 -13.08
N GLY A 129 -3.45 -0.13 -13.92
CA GLY A 129 -2.81 -1.45 -13.95
C GLY A 129 -1.57 -1.57 -13.06
N GLY A 130 -1.00 -0.45 -12.60
CA GLY A 130 0.27 -0.40 -11.85
C GLY A 130 1.54 -0.49 -12.70
N GLU A 131 1.40 -0.44 -14.03
CA GLU A 131 2.54 -0.39 -14.94
C GLU A 131 3.21 1.00 -14.92
N PRO A 132 4.53 1.09 -15.13
CA PRO A 132 5.27 2.36 -15.15
C PRO A 132 4.74 3.36 -16.17
N LEU A 133 4.67 4.64 -15.77
CA LEU A 133 4.36 5.76 -16.68
C LEU A 133 5.62 6.43 -17.23
N ALA A 134 6.73 6.34 -16.51
CA ALA A 134 8.04 6.82 -16.92
C ALA A 134 9.08 5.70 -16.73
N GLN A 135 10.28 5.90 -17.27
CA GLN A 135 11.38 4.94 -17.12
C GLN A 135 11.58 4.60 -15.64
N ASP A 136 11.24 3.35 -15.30
CA ASP A 136 11.33 2.74 -13.96
C ASP A 136 10.54 3.42 -12.83
N SER A 137 9.59 4.31 -13.15
CA SER A 137 8.73 4.95 -12.15
C SER A 137 7.25 4.59 -12.35
N PRO A 138 6.57 4.01 -11.33
CA PRO A 138 5.14 3.73 -11.38
C PRO A 138 4.29 5.01 -11.38
N THR A 139 4.89 6.16 -11.06
CA THR A 139 4.18 7.44 -10.97
C THR A 139 4.89 8.57 -11.68
N VAL A 140 4.12 9.57 -12.07
CA VAL A 140 4.62 10.87 -12.54
C VAL A 140 4.11 11.95 -11.60
N GLU A 141 5.01 12.63 -10.89
CA GLU A 141 4.68 13.72 -9.99
C GLU A 141 4.60 15.03 -10.80
N PHE A 142 3.41 15.32 -11.32
CA PHE A 142 3.27 16.38 -12.32
C PHE A 142 3.23 17.79 -11.73
N ALA A 143 2.99 17.94 -10.42
CA ALA A 143 3.05 19.26 -9.79
C ALA A 143 4.50 19.76 -9.73
N GLY A 144 5.45 18.92 -9.33
CA GLY A 144 6.88 19.26 -9.36
C GLY A 144 7.42 19.48 -10.78
N LEU A 145 6.95 18.70 -11.76
CA LEU A 145 7.29 18.96 -13.17
C LEU A 145 6.75 20.30 -13.66
N PHE A 146 5.57 20.70 -13.20
CA PHE A 146 4.94 21.97 -13.53
C PHE A 146 5.72 23.13 -12.91
N GLU A 147 5.96 23.07 -11.59
CA GLU A 147 6.72 24.09 -10.85
C GLU A 147 8.10 24.36 -11.48
N ALA A 148 8.79 23.31 -11.93
CA ALA A 148 10.09 23.44 -12.59
C ALA A 148 10.03 24.19 -13.93
N LYS A 149 8.93 24.05 -14.69
CA LYS A 149 8.75 24.70 -16.00
C LYS A 149 8.03 26.05 -15.93
N HIS A 150 7.25 26.25 -14.88
CA HIS A 150 6.35 27.40 -14.70
C HIS A 150 6.49 27.98 -13.29
N PRO A 151 7.68 28.50 -12.92
CA PRO A 151 7.98 28.93 -11.55
C PRO A 151 7.12 30.10 -11.05
N ASP A 152 6.47 30.83 -11.96
CA ASP A 152 5.58 31.95 -11.64
C ASP A 152 4.18 31.51 -11.18
N TYR A 153 3.87 30.21 -11.26
CA TYR A 153 2.54 29.66 -10.98
C TYR A 153 2.59 28.51 -9.97
N GLN A 154 1.51 28.36 -9.21
CA GLN A 154 1.26 27.20 -8.34
C GLN A 154 -0.05 26.52 -8.72
N ILE A 155 -0.08 25.18 -8.66
CA ILE A 155 -1.32 24.42 -8.83
C ILE A 155 -2.22 24.64 -7.61
N THR A 156 -3.46 25.04 -7.85
CA THR A 156 -4.45 25.26 -6.77
C THR A 156 -5.48 24.16 -6.67
N ALA A 157 -5.91 23.63 -7.82
CA ALA A 157 -6.88 22.54 -7.88
C ALA A 157 -6.71 21.74 -9.17
N VAL A 158 -6.81 20.42 -9.07
CA VAL A 158 -6.94 19.53 -10.24
C VAL A 158 -8.42 19.30 -10.47
N THR A 159 -8.95 19.82 -11.58
CA THR A 159 -10.38 19.81 -11.90
C THR A 159 -10.82 18.52 -12.59
N GLY A 160 -9.88 17.69 -13.04
CA GLY A 160 -10.13 16.33 -13.49
C GLY A 160 -9.45 16.05 -14.82
N TRP A 161 -10.21 15.52 -15.77
CA TRP A 161 -9.70 15.07 -17.07
C TRP A 161 -10.29 15.90 -18.21
N GLY A 162 -9.41 16.41 -19.08
CA GLY A 162 -9.75 17.14 -20.31
C GLY A 162 -9.76 16.24 -21.54
N GLY A 163 -9.42 14.97 -21.35
CA GLY A 163 -9.27 13.94 -22.38
C GLY A 163 -8.78 12.64 -21.73
N ILE A 164 -8.53 11.62 -22.54
CA ILE A 164 -8.13 10.29 -22.07
C ILE A 164 -6.80 10.33 -21.30
N ASN A 165 -5.84 11.13 -21.76
CA ASN A 165 -4.49 11.27 -21.22
C ASN A 165 -4.18 12.70 -20.77
N LEU A 166 -5.21 13.55 -20.61
CA LEU A 166 -5.07 14.97 -20.31
C LEU A 166 -5.67 15.29 -18.94
N ILE A 167 -4.83 15.71 -17.99
CA ILE A 167 -5.27 16.17 -16.67
C ILE A 167 -5.44 17.69 -16.71
N VAL A 168 -6.58 18.21 -16.27
CA VAL A 168 -6.84 19.65 -16.19
C VAL A 168 -6.62 20.14 -14.77
N PHE A 169 -5.92 21.26 -14.62
CA PHE A 169 -5.74 21.91 -13.34
C PHE A 169 -5.70 23.43 -13.46
N ASN A 170 -6.07 24.08 -12.36
CA ASN A 170 -6.07 25.51 -12.19
C ASN A 170 -4.81 25.96 -11.48
N THR A 171 -4.36 27.17 -11.82
CA THR A 171 -3.20 27.77 -11.18
C THR A 171 -3.50 29.16 -10.65
N ASP A 172 -2.74 29.57 -9.66
CA ASP A 172 -2.61 30.96 -9.24
C ASP A 172 -1.17 31.41 -9.45
N LYS A 173 -0.96 32.72 -9.57
CA LYS A 173 0.38 33.30 -9.64
C LYS A 173 1.00 33.33 -8.24
N ILE A 174 2.29 33.02 -8.13
CA ILE A 174 3.01 33.03 -6.83
C ILE A 174 2.98 34.41 -6.17
N ASN A 175 3.08 35.46 -6.98
CA ASN A 175 3.03 36.87 -6.60
C ASN A 175 1.59 37.43 -6.50
N GLY A 176 0.59 36.55 -6.48
CA GLY A 176 -0.82 36.90 -6.28
C GLY A 176 -1.60 37.07 -7.59
N GLY A 177 -2.90 36.78 -7.49
CA GLY A 177 -3.84 36.83 -8.61
C GLY A 177 -4.02 35.49 -9.31
N THR A 178 -5.12 35.38 -10.05
CA THR A 178 -5.51 34.16 -10.75
C THR A 178 -4.59 33.86 -11.93
N GLY A 179 -4.13 32.61 -12.00
CA GLY A 179 -3.36 32.07 -13.13
C GLY A 179 -4.28 31.41 -14.16
N PRO A 180 -3.74 31.03 -15.32
CA PRO A 180 -4.48 30.25 -16.31
C PRO A 180 -4.69 28.81 -15.82
N SER A 181 -5.57 28.07 -16.49
CA SER A 181 -5.57 26.61 -16.37
C SER A 181 -4.57 25.98 -17.34
N PHE A 182 -4.22 24.73 -17.08
CA PHE A 182 -3.35 23.94 -17.94
C PHE A 182 -3.92 22.55 -18.14
N TRP A 183 -3.61 21.96 -19.29
CA TRP A 183 -3.60 20.52 -19.46
C TRP A 183 -2.19 20.00 -19.21
N PHE A 184 -2.10 18.90 -18.46
CA PHE A 184 -0.93 18.04 -18.44
C PHE A 184 -1.19 16.82 -19.32
N ASP A 185 -0.35 16.65 -20.34
CA ASP A 185 -0.38 15.49 -21.23
C ASP A 185 0.55 14.40 -20.71
N LEU A 186 -0.04 13.26 -20.32
CA LEU A 186 0.68 12.10 -19.80
C LEU A 186 1.59 11.44 -20.83
N SER A 187 1.33 11.57 -22.13
CA SER A 187 2.13 10.91 -23.16
C SER A 187 3.46 11.61 -23.39
N GLY A 188 3.46 12.94 -23.38
CA GLY A 188 4.66 13.77 -23.60
C GLY A 188 5.24 14.40 -22.34
N HIS A 189 4.60 14.25 -21.18
CA HIS A 189 4.89 15.00 -19.96
C HIS A 189 5.01 16.52 -20.22
N SER A 190 4.06 17.02 -21.00
CA SER A 190 4.03 18.40 -21.49
C SER A 190 2.85 19.16 -20.89
N PHE A 191 2.96 20.49 -20.88
CA PHE A 191 1.93 21.38 -20.34
C PHE A 191 1.39 22.27 -21.45
N ILE A 192 0.07 22.28 -21.59
CA ILE A 192 -0.64 23.09 -22.57
C ILE A 192 -1.44 24.12 -21.80
N ARG A 193 -1.06 25.39 -21.95
CA ARG A 193 -1.77 26.50 -21.31
C ARG A 193 -3.15 26.69 -21.95
N LEU A 194 -4.16 26.87 -21.11
CA LEU A 194 -5.51 27.21 -21.51
C LEU A 194 -5.77 28.70 -21.29
N SER A 195 -6.72 29.26 -22.04
CA SER A 195 -7.03 30.70 -22.01
C SER A 195 -7.77 31.11 -20.75
N ASN A 196 -8.66 30.27 -20.22
CA ASN A 196 -9.55 30.58 -19.10
C ASN A 196 -9.39 29.56 -17.96
N ARG A 197 -9.77 29.98 -16.75
CA ARG A 197 -9.88 29.09 -15.59
C ARG A 197 -11.06 28.14 -15.78
N PHE A 198 -10.91 26.89 -15.35
CA PHE A 198 -12.01 25.93 -15.28
C PHE A 198 -12.63 25.97 -13.89
N ASP A 199 -13.94 26.22 -13.80
CA ASP A 199 -14.70 26.19 -12.55
C ASP A 199 -15.40 24.83 -12.36
#